data_AF-A0A933JAH8-F1
#
_entry.id   AF-A0A933JAH8-F1
#
_cell.length_a   1.000
_cell.length_b   1.000
_cell.length_c   1.000
_cell.angle_alpha   90.00
_cell.angle_beta   90.00
_cell.angle_gamma   90.00
#
_symmetry.space_group_name_H-M   'P 1'
#
loop_
_entity.id
_entity.type
_entity.pdbx_description
1 polymer ?
#
loop_
_entity_poly.entity_id
_entity_poly.type
_entity_poly.pdbx_seq_one_letter_code
_entity_poly.pdbx_strand_id
1 'polypeptide(L)'
;MTPLLYVANSSPIIVFERVGQSALLHNLLQHVNIPPAVRHEVFGPDLLPDWIEERIFAQPLASDNVRARLGPGEVGSLGLLLRAKDKGLMSAVRLLMVAMQGDDFRIADELFADILKAAGES
;
A
#
# COMPACT_ATOMS: atom_id res chain seq x y z
N MET A 1 -4.19 15.73 18.60
CA MET A 1 -3.42 14.79 17.77
C MET A 1 -4.01 14.86 16.36
N THR A 2 -3.26 15.37 15.39
CA THR A 2 -3.71 15.37 13.99
C THR A 2 -3.68 13.93 13.49
N PRO A 3 -4.78 13.36 12.99
CA PRO A 3 -4.74 12.00 12.46
C PRO A 3 -3.68 11.95 11.35
N LEU A 4 -2.81 10.94 11.41
CA LEU A 4 -1.80 10.71 10.38
C LEU A 4 -2.53 10.55 9.04
N LEU A 5 -2.31 11.52 8.14
CA LEU A 5 -2.89 11.53 6.82
C LEU A 5 -2.14 10.50 5.96
N TYR A 6 -2.64 9.27 5.90
CA TYR A 6 -2.10 8.28 4.98
C TYR A 6 -2.57 8.61 3.58
N VAL A 7 -1.59 8.80 2.70
CA VAL A 7 -1.82 8.95 1.26
C VAL A 7 -1.23 7.71 0.60
N ALA A 8 -2.10 6.90 0.00
CA ALA A 8 -1.67 5.73 -0.74
C ALA A 8 -1.48 6.11 -2.21
N ASN A 9 -0.35 5.67 -2.79
CA ASN A 9 -0.25 5.55 -4.23
C ASN A 9 -1.23 4.45 -4.71
N SER A 10 -1.50 4.38 -6.01
CA SER A 10 -2.44 3.39 -6.57
C SER A 10 -2.00 1.95 -6.30
N SER A 11 -0.69 1.69 -6.28
CA SER A 11 -0.13 0.33 -6.21
C SER A 11 -0.54 -0.48 -4.96
N PRO A 12 -0.46 0.03 -3.71
CA PRO A 12 -1.02 -0.64 -2.54
C PRO A 12 -2.48 -1.07 -2.68
N ILE A 13 -3.34 -0.19 -3.19
CA ILE A 13 -4.77 -0.49 -3.29
C ILE A 13 -4.99 -1.56 -4.36
N ILE A 14 -4.44 -1.37 -5.56
CA ILE A 14 -4.53 -2.32 -6.67
C ILE A 14 -4.01 -3.70 -6.25
N VAL A 15 -2.84 -3.75 -5.63
CA VAL A 15 -2.19 -5.00 -5.27
C VAL A 15 -3.00 -5.75 -4.22
N PHE A 16 -3.46 -5.08 -3.16
CA PHE A 16 -4.24 -5.73 -2.10
C PHE A 16 -5.64 -6.15 -2.57
N GLU A 17 -6.30 -5.39 -3.44
CA GLU A 17 -7.55 -5.83 -4.09
C GLU A 17 -7.31 -7.07 -4.95
N ARG A 18 -6.26 -7.09 -5.79
CA ARG A 18 -5.94 -8.22 -6.67
C ARG A 18 -5.63 -9.51 -5.91
N VAL A 19 -4.93 -9.43 -4.77
CA VAL A 19 -4.66 -10.62 -3.93
C VAL A 19 -5.81 -10.94 -2.96
N GLY A 20 -6.96 -10.26 -3.05
CA GLY A 20 -8.13 -10.51 -2.21
C GLY A 20 -7.93 -10.13 -0.73
N GLN A 21 -7.03 -9.19 -0.44
CA GLN A 21 -6.66 -8.75 0.91
C GLN A 21 -7.07 -7.30 1.21
N SER A 22 -8.15 -6.81 0.61
CA SER A 22 -8.70 -5.47 0.87
C SER A 22 -9.02 -5.23 2.35
N ALA A 23 -9.53 -6.25 3.05
CA ALA A 23 -9.79 -6.20 4.49
C ALA A 23 -8.52 -5.94 5.33
N LEU A 24 -7.39 -6.50 4.91
CA LEU A 24 -6.10 -6.26 5.56
C LEU A 24 -5.64 -4.81 5.39
N LEU A 25 -5.82 -4.26 4.19
CA LEU A 25 -5.50 -2.87 3.90
C LEU A 25 -6.38 -1.91 4.73
N HIS A 26 -7.68 -2.19 4.81
CA HIS A 26 -8.60 -1.44 5.66
C HIS A 26 -8.19 -1.52 7.14
N ASN A 27 -7.85 -2.71 7.65
CA ASN A 27 -7.39 -2.88 9.04
C ASN A 27 -6.11 -2.09 9.35
N LEU A 28 -5.22 -1.95 8.37
CA LEU A 28 -3.97 -1.20 8.52
C LEU A 28 -4.16 0.31 8.57
N LEU A 29 -4.93 0.83 7.62
CA LEU A 29 -5.04 2.26 7.36
C LEU A 29 -6.20 2.89 8.13
N GLN A 30 -7.29 2.16 8.35
CA GLN A 30 -8.57 2.59 8.96
C GLN A 30 -9.28 3.73 8.23
N HIS A 31 -8.53 4.68 7.68
CA HIS A 31 -8.97 5.75 6.83
C HIS A 31 -7.82 6.17 5.90
N VAL A 32 -8.10 6.34 4.61
CA VAL A 32 -7.09 6.78 3.64
C VAL A 32 -7.63 7.93 2.80
N ASN A 33 -6.76 8.91 2.51
CA ASN A 33 -7.10 9.96 1.56
C ASN A 33 -6.36 9.67 0.27
N ILE A 34 -7.07 9.68 -0.85
CA ILE A 34 -6.49 9.44 -2.18
C ILE A 34 -6.63 10.68 -3.06
N PRO A 35 -5.63 10.98 -3.92
CA PRO A 35 -5.78 12.04 -4.90
C PRO A 35 -6.76 11.64 -6.01
N PRO A 36 -7.36 12.59 -6.73
CA PRO A 36 -8.27 12.30 -7.85
C PRO A 36 -7.66 11.35 -8.90
N ALA A 37 -6.35 11.43 -9.15
CA ALA A 37 -5.64 10.55 -10.08
C ALA A 37 -5.70 9.08 -9.64
N VAL A 38 -5.48 8.80 -8.34
CA VAL A 38 -5.55 7.44 -7.78
C VAL A 38 -6.99 6.93 -7.80
N ARG A 39 -7.97 7.79 -7.50
CA ARG A 39 -9.39 7.41 -7.66
C ARG A 39 -9.65 6.93 -9.07
N HIS A 40 -9.28 7.74 -10.06
CA HIS A 40 -9.58 7.45 -11.45
C HIS A 40 -8.88 6.16 -11.92
N GLU A 41 -7.62 5.96 -11.52
CA GLU A 41 -6.85 4.77 -11.88
C GLU A 41 -7.39 3.48 -11.24
N VAL A 42 -7.82 3.54 -9.98
CA VAL A 42 -8.13 2.34 -9.19
C VAL A 42 -9.62 2.01 -9.16
N PHE A 43 -10.47 3.03 -9.01
CA PHE A 43 -11.91 2.86 -8.80
C PHE A 43 -12.74 3.38 -9.98
N GLY A 44 -12.16 4.23 -10.84
CA GLY A 44 -12.89 4.84 -11.96
C GLY A 44 -14.20 5.51 -11.50
N PRO A 45 -15.36 5.16 -12.09
CA PRO A 45 -16.66 5.70 -11.69
C PRO A 45 -17.30 4.99 -10.49
N ASP A 46 -16.71 3.90 -9.99
CA ASP A 46 -17.32 3.09 -8.94
C ASP A 46 -17.41 3.84 -7.60
N LEU A 47 -18.28 3.33 -6.72
CA LEU A 47 -18.40 3.84 -5.36
C LEU A 47 -17.12 3.55 -4.59
N LEU A 48 -16.62 4.59 -3.89
CA LEU A 48 -15.51 4.40 -2.96
C LEU A 48 -16.00 3.65 -1.72
N PRO A 49 -15.16 2.75 -1.16
CA PRO A 49 -15.38 2.24 0.18
C PRO A 49 -15.49 3.38 1.21
N ASP A 50 -16.24 3.15 2.28
CA ASP A 50 -16.51 4.11 3.35
C ASP A 50 -15.26 4.64 4.08
N TRP A 51 -14.16 3.87 4.05
CA TRP A 51 -12.87 4.23 4.64
C TRP A 51 -11.91 4.95 3.68
N ILE A 52 -12.33 5.22 2.43
CA ILE A 52 -11.54 5.90 1.40
C ILE A 52 -12.19 7.22 1.03
N GLU A 53 -11.47 8.33 1.21
CA GLU A 53 -11.91 9.67 0.84
C GLU A 53 -11.06 10.22 -0.30
N GLU A 54 -11.70 10.74 -1.35
CA GLU A 54 -10.99 11.52 -2.39
C GLU A 54 -10.70 12.92 -1.86
N ARG A 55 -9.44 13.36 -1.93
CA ARG A 55 -9.03 14.70 -1.49
C ARG A 55 -8.01 15.32 -2.44
N ILE A 56 -8.20 16.61 -2.72
CA ILE A 56 -7.23 17.42 -3.47
C ILE A 56 -6.15 17.88 -2.48
N PHE A 57 -4.89 17.52 -2.76
CA PHE A 57 -3.74 17.96 -1.98
C PHE A 57 -3.14 19.21 -2.63
N ALA A 58 -2.85 20.24 -1.82
CA ALA A 58 -2.28 21.50 -2.30
C ALA A 58 -0.84 21.35 -2.85
N GLN A 59 -0.20 20.21 -2.61
CA GLN A 59 1.14 19.87 -3.10
C GLN A 59 1.05 18.62 -3.98
N PRO A 60 1.65 18.61 -5.19
CA PRO A 60 1.72 17.41 -6.00
C PRO A 60 2.44 16.30 -5.22
N LEU A 61 1.77 15.17 -5.04
CA LEU A 61 2.37 13.96 -4.46
C LEU A 61 3.51 13.44 -5.34
N ALA A 62 3.42 13.71 -6.65
CA ALA A 62 4.50 13.53 -7.60
C ALA A 62 5.40 14.77 -7.63
N SER A 63 6.36 14.86 -6.72
CA SER A 63 7.61 15.54 -7.05
C SER A 63 8.56 14.47 -7.59
N ASP A 64 9.01 14.67 -8.83
CA ASP A 64 9.58 13.69 -9.77
C ASP A 64 10.93 13.03 -9.36
N ASN A 65 11.19 12.75 -8.08
CA ASN A 65 12.39 12.01 -7.66
C ASN A 65 12.17 11.06 -6.46
N VAL A 66 10.92 10.72 -6.14
CA VAL A 66 10.57 9.97 -4.93
C VAL A 66 10.10 8.54 -5.23
N ARG A 67 10.72 7.85 -6.18
CA ARG A 67 10.63 6.37 -6.23
C ARG A 67 11.42 5.69 -5.10
N ALA A 68 12.28 6.43 -4.40
CA ALA A 68 13.21 5.88 -3.41
C ALA A 68 12.96 6.33 -1.96
N ARG A 69 12.05 7.28 -1.67
CA ARG A 69 11.89 7.84 -0.31
C ARG A 69 10.46 8.26 -0.02
N LEU A 70 9.57 7.27 0.08
CA LEU A 70 8.23 7.44 0.65
C LEU A 70 8.27 8.44 1.81
N GLY A 71 7.53 9.54 1.70
CA GLY A 71 7.39 10.49 2.81
C GLY A 71 6.77 9.82 4.04
N PRO A 72 6.80 10.43 5.24
CA PRO A 72 6.27 9.81 6.46
C PRO A 72 4.76 9.45 6.41
N GLY A 73 4.02 9.91 5.40
CA GLY A 73 2.61 9.56 5.14
C GLY A 73 2.38 8.69 3.90
N GLU A 74 3.41 8.38 3.11
CA GLU A 74 3.31 7.51 1.94
C GLU A 74 3.77 6.10 2.30
N VAL A 75 2.99 5.10 1.92
CA VAL A 75 3.30 3.70 2.23
C VAL A 75 3.11 2.83 0.99
N GLY A 76 4.18 2.13 0.58
CA GLY A 76 4.14 1.15 -0.51
C GLY A 76 3.67 -0.23 -0.05
N SER A 77 3.30 -1.11 -0.99
CA SER A 77 2.72 -2.43 -0.71
C SER A 77 3.56 -3.28 0.24
N LEU A 78 4.89 -3.30 0.06
CA LEU A 78 5.81 -4.08 0.91
C LEU A 78 5.94 -3.51 2.32
N GLY A 79 5.93 -2.17 2.48
CA GLY A 79 5.95 -1.53 3.79
C GLY A 79 4.66 -1.80 4.58
N LEU A 80 3.52 -1.90 3.89
CA LEU A 80 2.26 -2.31 4.50
C LEU A 80 2.27 -3.76 4.98
N LEU A 81 2.90 -4.68 4.24
CA LEU A 81 3.05 -6.07 4.67
C LEU A 81 3.86 -6.19 5.97
N LEU A 82 4.99 -5.49 6.06
CA LEU A 82 5.80 -5.46 7.29
C LEU A 82 5.01 -4.93 8.48
N ARG A 83 4.27 -3.83 8.27
CA ARG A 83 3.42 -3.24 9.31
C ARG A 83 2.27 -4.17 9.72
N ALA A 84 1.72 -4.93 8.79
CA ALA A 84 0.65 -5.87 9.08
C ALA A 84 1.15 -7.01 9.98
N LYS A 85 2.35 -7.51 9.70
CA LYS A 85 2.98 -8.53 10.53
C LYS A 85 3.32 -8.00 11.91
N ASP A 86 3.89 -6.80 12.02
CA ASP A 86 4.16 -6.13 13.30
C ASP A 86 2.89 -5.95 14.15
N LYS A 87 1.76 -5.63 13.51
CA LYS A 87 0.45 -5.55 14.16
C LYS A 87 -0.22 -6.91 14.44
N GLY A 88 0.40 -8.03 14.09
CA GLY A 88 -0.17 -9.37 14.26
C GLY A 88 -1.37 -9.68 13.36
N LEU A 89 -1.60 -8.88 12.30
CA LEU A 89 -2.69 -9.07 11.35
C LEU A 89 -2.39 -10.20 10.34
N MET A 90 -1.13 -10.63 10.27
CA MET A 90 -0.68 -11.77 9.47
C MET A 90 0.50 -12.48 10.12
N SER A 91 0.64 -13.78 9.84
CA SER A 91 1.75 -14.61 10.33
C SER A 91 2.90 -14.76 9.33
N ALA A 92 2.62 -14.65 8.03
CA ALA A 92 3.59 -14.84 6.95
C ALA A 92 3.45 -13.80 5.84
N VAL A 93 4.48 -12.97 5.69
CA VAL A 93 4.64 -11.96 4.64
C VAL A 93 4.97 -12.63 3.30
N ARG A 94 5.75 -13.71 3.31
CA ARG A 94 6.12 -14.48 2.11
C ARG A 94 4.92 -14.86 1.25
N LEU A 95 3.84 -15.35 1.86
CA LEU A 95 2.66 -15.83 1.12
C LEU A 95 2.04 -14.72 0.28
N LEU A 96 1.92 -13.52 0.83
CA LEU A 96 1.41 -12.38 0.09
C LEU A 96 2.42 -11.86 -0.92
N MET A 97 3.72 -11.81 -0.60
CA MET A 97 4.72 -11.41 -1.60
C MET A 97 4.73 -12.33 -2.82
N VAL A 98 4.55 -13.64 -2.64
CA VAL A 98 4.42 -14.61 -3.74
C VAL A 98 3.12 -14.36 -4.51
N ALA A 99 1.99 -14.16 -3.84
CA ALA A 99 0.72 -13.86 -4.50
C ALA A 99 0.73 -12.53 -5.26
N MET A 100 1.54 -11.58 -4.80
CA MET A 100 1.77 -10.30 -5.47
C MET A 100 2.68 -10.44 -6.69
N GLN A 101 3.60 -11.41 -6.72
CA GLN A 101 4.46 -11.64 -7.88
C GLN A 101 3.63 -12.15 -9.07
N GLY A 102 3.48 -11.28 -10.07
CA GLY A 102 2.81 -11.54 -11.34
C GLY A 102 3.33 -10.60 -12.43
N ASP A 103 2.77 -10.66 -13.64
CA ASP A 103 3.29 -9.94 -14.81
C ASP A 103 3.43 -8.41 -14.61
N ASP A 104 2.54 -7.82 -13.81
CA ASP A 104 2.48 -6.37 -13.54
C ASP A 104 3.22 -5.92 -12.26
N PHE A 105 3.59 -6.84 -11.37
CA PHE A 105 4.21 -6.51 -10.09
C PHE A 105 5.44 -7.38 -9.85
N ARG A 106 6.60 -6.82 -10.19
CA ARG A 106 7.90 -7.47 -10.04
C ARG A 106 8.58 -6.99 -8.78
N ILE A 107 8.95 -7.95 -7.93
CA ILE A 107 9.82 -7.75 -6.78
C ILE A 107 11.18 -8.33 -7.18
N ALA A 108 12.23 -7.51 -7.16
CA ALA A 108 13.59 -7.99 -7.36
C ALA A 108 13.96 -9.01 -6.27
N ASP A 109 14.71 -10.06 -6.61
CA ASP A 109 15.03 -11.15 -5.69
C ASP A 109 15.74 -10.65 -4.42
N GLU A 110 16.62 -9.66 -4.55
CA GLU A 110 17.30 -9.03 -3.42
C GLU A 110 16.32 -8.31 -2.49
N LEU A 111 15.40 -7.53 -3.06
CA LEU A 111 14.36 -6.84 -2.30
C LEU A 111 13.39 -7.84 -1.67
N PHE A 112 13.11 -8.96 -2.34
CA PHE A 112 12.28 -10.01 -1.80
C PHE A 112 12.91 -10.60 -0.54
N ALA A 113 14.19 -10.96 -0.61
CA ALA A 113 14.95 -11.47 0.52
C ALA A 113 15.04 -10.45 1.68
N ASP A 114 15.27 -9.18 1.37
CA ASP A 114 15.36 -8.12 2.38
C ASP A 114 14.06 -7.94 3.17
N ILE A 115 12.91 -7.99 2.49
CA ILE A 115 11.59 -7.89 3.15
C ILE A 115 11.33 -9.10 4.03
N LEU A 116 11.68 -10.31 3.60
CA LEU A 116 11.54 -11.50 4.44
C LEU A 116 12.38 -11.39 5.70
N LYS A 117 13.65 -11.00 5.55
CA LYS A 117 14.54 -10.79 6.68
C LYS A 117 13.99 -9.73 7.65
N ALA A 118 13.47 -8.61 7.13
CA ALA A 118 12.81 -7.59 7.94
C ALA A 118 11.53 -8.09 8.63
N ALA A 119 10.83 -9.04 8.01
CA ALA A 119 9.66 -9.72 8.56
C ALA A 119 10.00 -10.81 9.60
N GLY A 120 11.29 -11.08 9.85
CA GLY A 120 11.73 -12.22 10.67
C GLY A 120 11.48 -13.57 10.00
N GLU A 121 11.34 -13.60 8.67
CA GLU A 121 11.21 -14.79 7.83
C GLU A 121 12.57 -15.13 7.19
N SER A 122 12.84 -16.42 7.01
CA SER A 122 14.02 -16.96 6.32
C SER A 122 13.62 -17.49 4.94
#